data_AF-A0A955ZDY4-F1
#
_entry.id   AF-A0A955ZDY4-F1
#
_cell.length_a   1.000
_cell.length_b   1.000
_cell.length_c   1.000
_cell.angle_alpha   90.00
_cell.angle_beta   90.00
_cell.angle_gamma   90.00
#
_symmetry.space_group_name_H-M   'P 1'
#
loop_
_entity.id
_entity.type
_entity.pdbx_description
1 polymer ?
#
loop_
_entity_poly.entity_id
_entity_poly.type
_entity_poly.pdbx_seq_one_letter_code
_entity_poly.pdbx_strand_id
1 'polypeptide(L)'
;MLSSSLPRLGGSLLLVAAFAGGALGAVPKTWSAGETLSHTELNANFKALDDRLAAVEAQRPLASFNGKTYSLDAIYCGATPPALGNLGGHTGAKAMCEFACKSPSAHMCIVSEMQRSYALGKTSVSGWITNSYGSPNNWAGIDMTDCEGWTNAVSNPGALGSVWSGGPHGYVGVAACYSATTPVLCCD
;
A
#
# COMPACT_ATOMS: atom_id res chain seq x y z
N MET A 1 -37.68 28.34 44.25
CA MET A 1 -37.73 29.49 43.31
C MET A 1 -36.29 29.87 42.93
N LEU A 2 -36.11 30.27 41.67
CA LEU A 2 -34.90 30.71 40.96
C LEU A 2 -34.12 29.57 40.24
N SER A 3 -34.37 29.37 38.93
CA SER A 3 -33.87 30.11 37.75
C SER A 3 -32.51 29.55 37.31
N SER A 4 -32.49 28.58 36.40
CA SER A 4 -32.25 28.73 34.95
C SER A 4 -30.82 29.14 34.59
N SER A 5 -30.10 28.31 33.81
CA SER A 5 -29.28 28.69 32.64
C SER A 5 -28.64 27.46 32.00
N LEU A 6 -29.14 27.05 30.83
CA LEU A 6 -28.44 26.19 29.86
C LEU A 6 -27.23 26.94 29.30
N PRO A 7 -26.17 26.23 28.86
CA PRO A 7 -25.71 26.54 27.51
C PRO A 7 -25.26 25.33 26.66
N ARG A 8 -25.65 25.46 25.39
CA ARG A 8 -24.87 25.26 24.16
C ARG A 8 -24.57 23.81 23.73
N LEU A 9 -25.45 23.38 22.82
CA LEU A 9 -25.17 22.50 21.68
C LEU A 9 -23.78 22.78 21.08
N GLY A 10 -22.81 21.92 21.38
CA GLY A 10 -21.57 21.81 20.64
C GLY A 10 -21.87 21.14 19.30
N GLY A 11 -22.02 21.95 18.26
CA GLY A 11 -22.17 21.48 16.89
C GLY A 11 -21.02 20.56 16.52
N SER A 12 -21.33 19.28 16.30
CA SER A 12 -20.39 18.32 15.71
C SER A 12 -20.14 18.76 14.27
N LEU A 13 -18.99 19.40 14.07
CA LEU A 13 -18.47 19.72 12.74
C LEU A 13 -18.08 18.39 12.09
N LEU A 14 -19.00 17.77 11.34
CA LEU A 14 -18.66 16.68 10.44
C LEU A 14 -17.76 17.26 9.33
N LEU A 15 -16.44 17.12 9.47
CA LEU A 15 -15.54 17.19 8.32
C LEU A 15 -15.83 15.97 7.46
N VAL A 16 -16.71 16.13 6.46
CA VAL A 16 -16.70 15.26 5.29
C VAL A 16 -15.40 15.60 4.57
N ALA A 17 -14.40 14.71 4.71
CA ALA A 17 -13.22 14.78 3.87
C ALA A 17 -13.70 14.74 2.42
N ALA A 18 -13.56 15.87 1.74
CA ALA A 18 -13.72 15.94 0.30
C ALA A 18 -12.60 15.08 -0.29
N PHE A 19 -12.89 13.79 -0.51
CA PHE A 19 -12.19 13.04 -1.53
C PHE A 19 -12.26 13.91 -2.77
N ALA A 20 -11.12 14.38 -3.24
CA ALA A 20 -11.03 15.13 -4.48
C ALA A 20 -11.77 14.29 -5.52
N GLY A 21 -12.98 14.74 -5.85
CA GLY A 21 -13.86 14.07 -6.79
C GLY A 21 -13.18 14.15 -8.14
N GLY A 22 -12.40 13.13 -8.48
CA GLY A 22 -12.32 12.71 -9.86
C GLY A 22 -13.77 12.51 -10.26
N ALA A 23 -14.33 13.47 -10.98
CA ALA A 23 -15.74 13.51 -11.30
C ALA A 23 -16.07 12.19 -12.01
N LEU A 24 -16.62 11.25 -11.26
CA LEU A 24 -17.20 10.03 -11.78
C LEU A 24 -18.35 10.52 -12.66
N GLY A 25 -18.06 10.71 -13.96
CA GLY A 25 -18.97 11.36 -14.89
C GLY A 25 -20.38 10.78 -14.79
N ALA A 26 -21.39 11.61 -15.04
CA ALA A 26 -22.79 11.18 -14.97
C ALA A 26 -23.00 9.90 -15.78
N VAL A 27 -23.73 8.94 -15.21
CA VAL A 27 -24.10 7.72 -15.92
C VAL A 27 -25.01 8.13 -17.10
N PRO A 28 -24.76 7.65 -18.34
CA PRO A 28 -25.49 8.10 -19.52
C PRO A 28 -27.02 8.00 -19.39
N LYS A 29 -27.53 6.97 -18.69
CA LYS A 29 -28.96 6.78 -18.44
C LYS A 29 -29.22 6.33 -16.99
N THR A 30 -30.19 6.97 -16.35
CA THR A 30 -30.88 6.46 -15.15
C THR A 30 -32.32 6.16 -15.53
N TRP A 31 -32.91 5.10 -14.98
CA TRP A 31 -34.26 4.62 -15.34
C TRP A 31 -35.26 4.88 -14.22
N SER A 32 -36.51 5.16 -14.60
CA SER A 32 -37.64 5.22 -13.66
C SER A 32 -38.29 3.84 -13.50
N ALA A 33 -38.95 3.62 -12.37
CA ALA A 33 -39.70 2.38 -12.15
C ALA A 33 -40.77 2.19 -13.25
N GLY A 34 -40.78 1.01 -13.88
CA GLY A 34 -41.70 0.67 -14.97
C GLY A 34 -41.24 1.11 -16.37
N GLU A 35 -40.08 1.76 -16.49
CA GLU A 35 -39.50 2.09 -17.80
C GLU A 35 -38.89 0.83 -18.45
N THR A 36 -39.13 0.64 -19.76
CA THR A 36 -38.54 -0.46 -20.51
C THR A 36 -37.06 -0.21 -20.75
N LEU A 37 -36.20 -1.08 -20.21
CA LEU A 37 -34.76 -1.10 -20.45
C LEU A 37 -34.44 -1.58 -21.87
N SER A 38 -33.83 -0.74 -22.71
CA SER A 38 -33.30 -1.17 -24.00
C SER A 38 -31.88 -1.73 -23.87
N HIS A 39 -31.52 -2.70 -24.71
CA HIS A 39 -30.15 -3.22 -24.76
C HIS A 39 -29.13 -2.12 -25.10
N THR A 40 -29.53 -1.13 -25.90
CA THR A 40 -28.67 0.00 -26.29
C THR A 40 -28.30 0.85 -25.10
N GLU A 41 -29.27 1.22 -24.25
CA GLU A 41 -28.99 2.01 -23.04
C GLU A 41 -28.14 1.23 -22.03
N LEU A 42 -28.39 -0.07 -21.88
CA LEU A 42 -27.59 -0.92 -20.99
C LEU A 42 -26.13 -1.01 -21.46
N ASN A 43 -25.91 -1.26 -22.75
CA ASN A 43 -24.58 -1.32 -23.34
C ASN A 43 -23.85 0.04 -23.26
N ALA A 44 -24.57 1.15 -23.42
CA ALA A 44 -24.00 2.48 -23.25
C ALA A 44 -23.53 2.73 -21.81
N ASN A 45 -24.30 2.29 -20.81
CA ASN A 45 -23.91 2.40 -19.41
C ASN A 45 -22.70 1.50 -19.08
N PHE A 46 -22.63 0.28 -19.61
CA PHE A 46 -21.45 -0.58 -19.42
C PHE A 46 -20.20 0.03 -20.05
N LYS A 47 -20.29 0.54 -21.28
CA LYS A 47 -19.18 1.24 -21.90
C LYS A 47 -18.71 2.44 -21.07
N ALA A 48 -19.63 3.24 -20.54
CA ALA A 48 -19.28 4.37 -19.69
C ALA A 48 -18.60 3.95 -18.38
N LEU A 49 -18.98 2.79 -17.83
CA LEU A 49 -18.31 2.18 -16.68
C LEU A 49 -16.88 1.75 -17.02
N ASP A 50 -16.67 1.07 -18.16
CA ASP A 50 -15.35 0.66 -18.63
C ASP A 50 -14.43 1.87 -18.85
N ASP A 51 -14.92 2.92 -19.50
CA ASP A 51 -14.16 4.15 -19.75
C ASP A 51 -13.77 4.84 -18.43
N ARG A 52 -14.66 4.84 -17.43
CA ARG A 52 -14.40 5.41 -16.10
C ARG A 52 -13.40 4.57 -15.31
N LEU A 53 -13.48 3.24 -15.40
CA LEU A 53 -12.51 2.35 -14.78
C LEU A 53 -11.13 2.59 -15.37
N ALA A 54 -11.01 2.64 -16.70
CA ALA A 54 -9.76 2.94 -17.39
C ALA A 54 -9.19 4.32 -16.98
N ALA A 55 -10.04 5.33 -16.81
CA ALA A 55 -9.61 6.65 -16.35
C ALA A 55 -9.07 6.63 -14.91
N VAL A 56 -9.71 5.88 -14.00
CA VAL A 56 -9.23 5.72 -12.61
C VAL A 56 -7.93 4.92 -12.58
N GLU A 57 -7.81 3.87 -13.39
CA GLU A 57 -6.58 3.09 -13.51
C GLU A 57 -5.42 3.93 -14.06
N ALA A 58 -5.69 4.81 -15.03
CA ALA A 58 -4.72 5.75 -15.58
C ALA A 58 -4.25 6.82 -14.57
N GLN A 59 -5.02 7.06 -13.50
CA GLN A 59 -4.61 7.98 -12.42
C GLN A 59 -3.60 7.35 -11.46
N ARG A 60 -3.39 6.02 -11.49
CA ARG A 60 -2.36 5.38 -10.67
C ARG A 60 -1.00 5.63 -11.35
N PRO A 61 -0.07 6.34 -10.71
CA PRO A 61 1.25 6.54 -11.28
C PRO A 61 2.00 5.20 -11.25
N LEU A 62 2.14 4.59 -12.43
CA LEU A 62 2.86 3.33 -12.62
C LEU A 62 4.13 3.57 -13.42
N ALA A 63 5.25 3.06 -12.94
CA ALA A 63 6.43 2.84 -13.77
C ALA A 63 6.31 1.48 -14.47
N SER A 64 6.66 1.44 -15.76
CA SER A 64 6.66 0.20 -16.55
C SER A 64 8.01 0.00 -17.24
N PHE A 65 8.58 -1.20 -17.12
CA PHE A 65 9.82 -1.58 -17.80
C PHE A 65 9.80 -3.07 -18.13
N ASN A 66 10.10 -3.43 -19.38
CA ASN A 66 10.12 -4.83 -19.87
C ASN A 66 8.86 -5.64 -19.48
N GLY A 67 7.67 -5.03 -19.57
CA GLY A 67 6.40 -5.67 -19.23
C GLY A 67 6.14 -5.87 -17.73
N LYS A 68 6.98 -5.32 -16.86
CA LYS A 68 6.77 -5.26 -15.41
C LYS A 68 6.27 -3.88 -15.01
N THR A 69 5.37 -3.83 -14.02
CA THR A 69 4.83 -2.60 -13.47
C THR A 69 5.22 -2.41 -12.01
N TYR A 70 5.30 -1.16 -11.58
CA TYR A 70 5.64 -0.75 -10.22
C TYR A 70 4.82 0.50 -9.87
N SER A 71 4.11 0.48 -8.74
CA SER A 71 3.32 1.64 -8.30
C SER A 71 4.20 2.69 -7.61
N LEU A 72 4.14 3.96 -8.04
CA LEU A 72 5.02 5.03 -7.54
C LEU A 72 4.50 5.71 -6.27
N ASP A 73 3.19 5.65 -6.04
CA ASP A 73 2.52 6.20 -4.85
C ASP A 73 1.79 5.12 -4.06
N ALA A 74 2.47 3.98 -3.94
CA ALA A 74 1.94 2.79 -3.34
C ALA A 74 1.60 2.96 -1.85
N ILE A 75 0.55 2.27 -1.42
CA ILE A 75 0.09 2.18 -0.03
C ILE A 75 0.09 0.70 0.38
N TYR A 76 0.30 0.45 1.66
CA TYR A 76 0.26 -0.88 2.25
C TYR A 76 -1.04 -1.62 1.88
N CYS A 77 -0.88 -2.73 1.17
CA CYS A 77 -1.96 -3.55 0.65
C CYS A 77 -2.07 -4.91 1.35
N GLY A 78 -1.00 -5.37 2.01
CA GLY A 78 -1.00 -6.64 2.73
C GLY A 78 0.39 -7.13 3.09
N ALA A 79 0.47 -8.37 3.55
CA ALA A 79 1.73 -9.02 3.88
C ALA A 79 1.72 -10.49 3.46
N THR A 80 2.89 -11.03 3.13
CA THR A 80 3.06 -12.44 2.75
C THR A 80 3.05 -13.34 3.99
N PRO A 81 3.05 -14.68 3.84
CA PRO A 81 3.49 -15.56 4.92
C PRO A 81 4.93 -15.22 5.37
N PRO A 82 5.30 -15.52 6.63
CA PRO A 82 6.65 -15.30 7.13
C PRO A 82 7.72 -16.05 6.31
N ALA A 83 8.83 -15.37 6.03
CA ALA A 83 9.97 -15.92 5.31
C ALA A 83 11.29 -15.41 5.90
N LEU A 84 12.37 -16.17 5.65
CA LEU A 84 13.75 -15.71 5.88
C LEU A 84 14.15 -14.67 4.82
N GLY A 85 15.31 -14.02 4.99
CA GLY A 85 15.82 -12.97 4.10
C GLY A 85 16.20 -13.40 2.68
N ASN A 86 16.12 -14.69 2.34
CA ASN A 86 16.30 -15.20 0.98
C ASN A 86 14.94 -15.32 0.31
N LEU A 87 14.53 -14.22 -0.32
CA LEU A 87 13.23 -14.10 -0.99
C LEU A 87 13.34 -14.45 -2.49
N GLY A 88 14.48 -14.96 -2.95
CA GLY A 88 14.76 -15.14 -4.38
C GLY A 88 15.09 -13.82 -5.09
N GLY A 89 15.65 -12.86 -4.35
CA GLY A 89 15.93 -11.51 -4.83
C GLY A 89 14.74 -10.57 -4.80
N HIS A 90 14.95 -9.30 -5.21
CA HIS A 90 13.85 -8.32 -5.34
C HIS A 90 12.73 -8.80 -6.30
N THR A 91 13.08 -9.57 -7.32
CA THR A 91 12.11 -10.17 -8.26
C THR A 91 11.23 -11.21 -7.58
N GLY A 92 11.81 -12.06 -6.72
CA GLY A 92 11.06 -13.02 -5.91
C GLY A 92 10.18 -12.34 -4.87
N ALA A 93 10.72 -11.35 -4.14
CA ALA A 93 9.93 -10.54 -3.20
C ALA A 93 8.75 -9.84 -3.90
N LYS A 94 8.95 -9.29 -5.10
CA LYS A 94 7.87 -8.73 -5.92
C LYS A 94 6.79 -9.76 -6.25
N ALA A 95 7.17 -10.95 -6.73
CA ALA A 95 6.21 -12.00 -7.03
C ALA A 95 5.37 -12.43 -5.81
N MET A 96 5.99 -12.48 -4.63
CA MET A 96 5.27 -12.75 -3.38
C MET A 96 4.22 -11.65 -3.09
N CYS A 97 4.55 -10.38 -3.34
CA CYS A 97 3.62 -9.27 -3.16
C CYS A 97 2.53 -9.18 -4.22
N GLU A 98 2.84 -9.49 -5.49
CA GLU A 98 1.84 -9.60 -6.56
C GLU A 98 0.75 -10.63 -6.19
N PHE A 99 1.16 -11.75 -5.58
CA PHE A 99 0.23 -12.76 -5.07
C PHE A 99 -0.55 -12.27 -3.85
N ALA A 100 0.14 -11.71 -2.84
CA ALA A 100 -0.48 -11.29 -1.58
C ALA A 100 -1.54 -10.19 -1.78
N CYS A 101 -1.26 -9.22 -2.65
CA CYS A 101 -2.15 -8.09 -2.90
C CYS A 101 -3.02 -8.24 -4.16
N LYS A 102 -2.87 -9.32 -4.92
CA LYS A 102 -3.60 -9.59 -6.18
C LYS A 102 -3.45 -8.44 -7.19
N SER A 103 -2.26 -7.86 -7.27
CA SER A 103 -1.97 -6.72 -8.15
C SER A 103 -0.61 -6.88 -8.83
N PRO A 104 -0.53 -6.78 -10.18
CA PRO A 104 0.74 -6.87 -10.89
C PRO A 104 1.73 -5.75 -10.55
N SER A 105 1.27 -4.59 -10.08
CA SER A 105 2.14 -3.48 -9.68
C SER A 105 2.61 -3.56 -8.24
N ALA A 106 2.08 -4.50 -7.46
CA ALA A 106 2.46 -4.68 -6.07
C ALA A 106 3.94 -5.07 -5.96
N HIS A 107 4.56 -4.61 -4.89
CA HIS A 107 5.98 -4.78 -4.63
C HIS A 107 6.23 -4.72 -3.11
N MET A 108 7.46 -5.04 -2.73
CA MET A 108 7.92 -4.92 -1.36
C MET A 108 7.98 -3.45 -0.96
N CYS A 109 7.26 -3.08 0.11
CA CYS A 109 7.16 -1.69 0.54
C CYS A 109 8.54 -1.07 0.79
N ILE A 110 8.68 0.20 0.45
CA ILE A 110 9.75 1.07 0.96
C ILE A 110 9.29 1.89 2.17
N VAL A 111 10.24 2.52 2.87
CA VAL A 111 9.98 3.31 4.08
C VAL A 111 8.95 4.42 3.85
N SER A 112 9.06 5.16 2.74
CA SER A 112 8.13 6.27 2.45
C SER A 112 6.71 5.80 2.16
N GLU A 113 6.53 4.63 1.56
CA GLU A 113 5.22 4.02 1.33
C GLU A 113 4.58 3.59 2.64
N MET A 114 5.36 2.99 3.54
CA MET A 114 4.89 2.67 4.89
C MET A 114 4.50 3.94 5.66
N GLN A 115 5.33 4.98 5.63
CA GLN A 115 5.02 6.26 6.27
C GLN A 115 3.75 6.91 5.72
N ARG A 116 3.55 6.92 4.39
CA ARG A 116 2.31 7.40 3.76
C ARG A 116 1.11 6.57 4.21
N SER A 117 1.25 5.24 4.23
CA SER A 117 0.20 4.33 4.69
C SER A 117 -0.23 4.65 6.11
N TYR A 118 0.74 4.87 7.00
CA TYR A 118 0.52 5.26 8.39
C TYR A 118 -0.17 6.62 8.52
N ALA A 119 0.26 7.62 7.73
CA ALA A 119 -0.39 8.93 7.71
C ALA A 119 -1.87 8.85 7.28
N LEU A 120 -2.22 7.85 6.48
CA LEU A 120 -3.60 7.53 6.09
C LEU A 120 -4.34 6.62 7.11
N GLY A 121 -3.73 6.32 8.26
CA GLY A 121 -4.33 5.48 9.31
C GLY A 121 -4.29 3.98 9.02
N LYS A 122 -3.52 3.52 8.02
CA LYS A 122 -3.28 2.09 7.80
C LYS A 122 -2.36 1.55 8.89
N THR A 123 -2.68 0.37 9.40
CA THR A 123 -1.81 -0.39 10.31
C THR A 123 -1.22 -1.57 9.56
N SER A 124 -0.02 -1.99 9.97
CA SER A 124 0.67 -3.13 9.40
C SER A 124 1.26 -4.00 10.51
N VAL A 125 1.49 -5.28 10.20
CA VAL A 125 2.32 -6.15 11.03
C VAL A 125 3.79 -5.76 10.90
N SER A 126 4.65 -6.25 11.78
CA SER A 126 6.09 -6.15 11.55
C SER A 126 6.50 -7.08 10.41
N GLY A 127 7.40 -6.61 9.54
CA GLY A 127 7.85 -7.40 8.40
C GLY A 127 8.97 -6.74 7.62
N TRP A 128 9.50 -7.48 6.66
CA TRP A 128 10.53 -7.02 5.73
C TRP A 128 10.00 -5.89 4.86
N ILE A 129 10.84 -4.86 4.71
CA ILE A 129 10.68 -3.76 3.74
C ILE A 129 11.99 -3.62 2.98
N THR A 130 11.95 -3.09 1.76
CA THR A 130 13.19 -2.78 1.05
C THR A 130 13.59 -1.35 1.37
N ASN A 131 14.86 -1.14 1.71
CA ASN A 131 15.36 0.20 1.97
C ASN A 131 16.85 0.25 1.67
N SER A 132 17.21 1.06 0.68
CA SER A 132 18.61 1.38 0.41
C SER A 132 19.10 2.45 1.39
N TYR A 133 19.13 2.15 2.68
CA TYR A 133 19.75 3.03 3.67
C TYR A 133 21.11 2.50 4.06
N GLY A 134 22.14 2.92 3.30
CA GLY A 134 23.50 2.91 3.80
C GLY A 134 23.61 4.05 4.81
N SER A 135 23.42 3.75 6.10
CA SER A 135 23.71 4.74 7.14
C SER A 135 25.22 4.92 7.21
N PRO A 136 25.79 6.11 6.89
CA PRO A 136 27.22 6.35 7.09
C PRO A 136 27.61 6.40 8.58
N ASN A 137 26.63 6.32 9.48
CA ASN A 137 26.74 6.59 10.90
C ASN A 137 25.92 5.61 11.77
N ASN A 138 25.64 4.41 11.26
CA ASN A 138 25.13 3.33 12.09
C ASN A 138 26.09 3.12 13.28
N TRP A 139 25.55 3.13 14.48
CA TRP A 139 26.26 3.03 15.77
C TRP A 139 27.22 1.82 15.92
N ALA A 140 27.28 0.94 14.91
CA ALA A 140 28.07 -0.29 14.89
C ALA A 140 28.71 -0.63 13.51
N GLY A 141 28.63 0.24 12.48
CA GLY A 141 29.26 -0.05 11.17
C GLY A 141 28.64 -1.22 10.39
N ILE A 142 27.35 -1.51 10.58
CA ILE A 142 26.67 -2.65 9.92
C ILE A 142 25.84 -2.19 8.72
N ASP A 143 26.31 -2.51 7.52
CA ASP A 143 25.59 -2.19 6.29
C ASP A 143 24.28 -2.98 6.18
N MET A 144 23.18 -2.27 6.00
CA MET A 144 21.90 -2.88 5.62
C MET A 144 21.95 -3.16 4.13
N THR A 145 22.18 -4.41 3.76
CA THR A 145 22.33 -4.83 2.37
C THR A 145 21.07 -5.46 1.81
N ASP A 146 19.93 -5.26 2.49
CA ASP A 146 18.66 -5.91 2.16
C ASP A 146 18.86 -7.42 2.01
N CYS A 147 19.58 -8.05 2.95
CA CYS A 147 19.95 -9.47 2.84
C CYS A 147 20.73 -9.82 1.56
N GLU A 148 21.68 -8.96 1.19
CA GLU A 148 22.43 -9.04 -0.07
C GLU A 148 21.48 -9.09 -1.29
N GLY A 149 20.58 -8.10 -1.35
CA GLY A 149 19.55 -8.00 -2.39
C GLY A 149 18.49 -9.10 -2.31
N TRP A 150 18.21 -9.60 -1.11
CA TRP A 150 17.25 -10.65 -0.75
C TRP A 150 17.60 -12.02 -1.31
N THR A 151 18.89 -12.29 -1.46
CA THR A 151 19.42 -13.57 -1.96
C THR A 151 20.10 -14.41 -0.88
N ASN A 152 20.33 -13.83 0.30
CA ASN A 152 21.06 -14.49 1.39
C ASN A 152 20.19 -14.69 2.64
N ALA A 153 20.06 -15.93 3.09
CA ALA A 153 19.44 -16.30 4.36
C ALA A 153 20.32 -17.18 5.23
N VAL A 154 21.60 -17.40 4.93
CA VAL A 154 22.37 -18.43 5.67
C VAL A 154 23.88 -18.27 5.61
N SER A 155 24.44 -17.69 4.55
CA SER A 155 25.89 -17.72 4.34
C SER A 155 26.63 -16.55 5.01
N ASN A 156 25.93 -15.47 5.36
CA ASN A 156 26.54 -14.31 6.00
C ASN A 156 25.78 -13.93 7.29
N PRO A 157 26.29 -14.28 8.49
CA PRO A 157 25.65 -13.89 9.74
C PRO A 157 25.64 -12.37 9.97
N GLY A 158 26.38 -11.60 9.17
CA GLY A 158 26.34 -10.13 9.15
C GLY A 158 25.29 -9.56 8.19
N ALA A 159 24.64 -10.37 7.35
CA ALA A 159 23.60 -9.88 6.46
C ALA A 159 22.36 -9.47 7.27
N LEU A 160 22.01 -8.19 7.17
CA LEU A 160 20.83 -7.61 7.77
C LEU A 160 19.84 -7.14 6.69
N GLY A 161 18.57 -7.33 6.97
CA GLY A 161 17.46 -6.79 6.19
C GLY A 161 16.74 -5.71 6.96
N SER A 162 16.19 -4.74 6.24
CA SER A 162 15.34 -3.71 6.83
C SER A 162 13.99 -4.29 7.24
N VAL A 163 13.56 -4.04 8.47
CA VAL A 163 12.22 -4.40 8.95
C VAL A 163 11.45 -3.15 9.34
N TRP A 164 10.17 -3.13 9.02
CA TRP A 164 9.24 -2.21 9.64
C TRP A 164 8.75 -2.82 10.95
N SER A 165 8.89 -2.11 12.06
CA SER A 165 8.26 -2.49 13.32
C SER A 165 6.81 -2.00 13.31
N GLY A 166 5.86 -2.93 13.43
CA GLY A 166 4.43 -2.59 13.51
C GLY A 166 4.09 -1.77 14.77
N GLY A 167 2.85 -1.28 14.86
CA GLY A 167 2.38 -0.43 15.96
C GLY A 167 2.23 1.04 15.57
N PRO A 168 1.72 1.93 16.45
CA PRO A 168 1.19 3.25 16.09
C PRO A 168 2.20 4.29 15.57
N HIS A 169 3.50 4.04 15.73
CA HIS A 169 4.57 4.97 15.36
C HIS A 169 5.62 4.32 14.46
N GLY A 170 5.21 3.37 13.61
CA GLY A 170 6.10 2.41 12.93
C GLY A 170 7.47 2.97 12.56
N TYR A 171 8.50 2.25 12.97
CA TYR A 171 9.90 2.65 12.80
C TYR A 171 10.65 1.58 12.01
N VAL A 172 11.72 2.02 11.34
CA VAL A 172 12.63 1.11 10.62
C VAL A 172 13.59 0.51 11.63
N GLY A 173 13.61 -0.81 11.70
CA GLY A 173 14.61 -1.60 12.41
C GLY A 173 15.41 -2.47 11.45
N VAL A 174 16.23 -3.34 12.03
CA VAL A 174 16.99 -4.35 11.31
C VAL A 174 16.71 -5.72 11.89
N ALA A 175 16.74 -6.74 11.05
CA ALA A 175 16.70 -8.12 11.50
C ALA A 175 17.70 -8.98 10.70
N ALA A 176 18.21 -10.00 11.37
CA ALA A 176 19.16 -10.93 10.78
C ALA A 176 18.48 -11.80 9.73
N CYS A 177 19.02 -11.80 8.51
CA CYS A 177 18.42 -12.46 7.36
C CYS A 177 18.28 -13.98 7.51
N TYR A 178 19.13 -14.58 8.36
CA TYR A 178 19.24 -16.03 8.53
C TYR A 178 18.41 -16.63 9.66
N SER A 179 17.93 -15.81 10.59
CA SER A 179 17.22 -16.29 11.78
C SER A 179 15.86 -15.63 11.97
N ALA A 180 15.66 -14.41 11.44
CA ALA A 180 14.37 -13.76 11.51
C ALA A 180 13.43 -14.31 10.43
N THR A 181 12.30 -14.86 10.86
CA THR A 181 11.19 -15.23 9.98
C THR A 181 10.11 -14.17 10.11
N THR A 182 10.03 -13.27 9.14
CA THR A 182 9.04 -12.18 9.15
C THR A 182 8.35 -12.11 7.79
N PRO A 183 7.09 -11.65 7.72
CA PRO A 183 6.41 -11.52 6.46
C PRO A 183 7.02 -10.38 5.63
N VAL A 184 6.89 -10.43 4.31
CA VAL A 184 7.22 -9.29 3.44
C VAL A 184 6.03 -8.34 3.45
N LEU A 185 6.27 -7.06 3.75
CA LEU A 185 5.23 -6.04 3.66
C LEU A 185 5.10 -5.59 2.21
N CYS A 186 3.86 -5.57 1.72
CA CYS A 186 3.55 -5.32 0.33
C CYS A 186 2.77 -4.02 0.15
N CYS A 187 3.18 -3.25 -0.85
CA CYS A 187 2.59 -1.97 -1.20
C CYS A 187 2.15 -1.99 -2.66
N ASP A 188 1.05 -1.30 -2.94
CA ASP A 188 0.50 -1.13 -4.29
C ASP A 188 -0.22 0.22 -4.45
#